data_AF-A0A6G0W1W1-F1
#
_entry.id   AF-A0A6G0W1W1-F1
#
_cell.length_a   1.000
_cell.length_b   1.000
_cell.length_c   1.000
_cell.angle_alpha   90.00
_cell.angle_beta   90.00
_cell.angle_gamma   90.00
#
_symmetry.space_group_name_H-M   'P 1'
#
loop_
_entity.id
_entity.type
_entity.pdbx_description
1 polymer ?
#
loop_
_entity_poly.entity_id
_entity_poly.type
_entity_poly.pdbx_seq_one_letter_code
_entity_poly.pdbx_strand_id
1 'polypeptide(L)' 'MESTYCRLFEALKSMKPKLNPDTIMIDFEKAVMSAILKTFPVTKIRGCFFHFTQSVWRHVQQAGLHLLFK' A
#
# COMPACT_ATOMS: atom_id res chain seq x y z
N MET A 1 -3.78 -9.03 10.02
CA MET A 1 -3.11 -8.01 9.18
C MET A 1 -4.04 -6.85 8.86
N GLU A 2 -5.19 -7.06 8.22
CA GLU A 2 -6.14 -5.97 7.91
C GLU A 2 -6.63 -5.20 9.15
N SER A 3 -7.00 -5.90 10.23
CA SER A 3 -7.46 -5.27 11.48
C SER A 3 -6.43 -4.31 12.10
N THR A 4 -5.13 -4.60 11.95
CA THR A 4 -4.05 -3.72 12.39
C THR A 4 -4.05 -2.41 11.59
N TYR A 5 -4.22 -2.49 10.27
CA TYR A 5 -4.33 -1.33 9.41
C TYR A 5 -5.61 -0.52 9.69
N CYS A 6 -6.75 -1.18 9.93
CA CYS A 6 -7.97 -0.47 10.34
C CYS A 6 -7.74 0.36 11.60
N ARG A 7 -7.15 -0.23 12.64
CA ARG A 7 -6.82 0.47 13.90
C ARG A 7 -5.89 1.66 13.67
N LEU A 8 -4.92 1.54 12.78
CA LEU A 8 -4.02 2.65 12.41
C LEU A 8 -4.80 3.81 11.78
N PHE A 9 -5.62 3.52 10.77
CA PHE A 9 -6.38 4.56 10.06
C PHE A 9 -7.48 5.19 10.94
N GLU A 10 -8.10 4.40 11.82
CA GLU A 10 -9.02 4.91 12.84
C GLU A 10 -8.30 5.85 13.81
N ALA A 11 -7.11 5.49 14.30
CA ALA A 11 -6.30 6.37 15.15
C ALA A 11 -5.95 7.69 14.44
N LEU A 12 -5.59 7.64 13.15
CA LEU A 12 -5.35 8.84 12.34
C LEU A 12 -6.60 9.73 12.23
N LYS A 13 -7.78 9.14 12.03
CA LYS A 13 -9.05 9.88 12.04
C LYS A 13 -9.38 10.46 13.40
N SER A 14 -9.11 9.74 14.48
CA SER A 14 -9.33 10.25 15.85
C SER A 14 -8.47 11.50 16.11
N MET A 15 -7.23 11.53 15.61
CA MET A 15 -6.35 12.69 15.72
C MET A 15 -6.75 13.84 14.78
N LYS A 16 -7.27 13.52 13.59
CA LYS A 16 -7.73 14.51 12.61
C LYS A 16 -9.07 14.10 12.02
N PRO A 17 -10.21 14.46 12.66
CA PRO A 17 -11.54 13.99 12.26
C PRO A 17 -11.94 14.35 10.82
N LYS A 18 -11.39 15.44 10.28
CA LYS A 18 -11.61 15.89 8.90
C LYS A 18 -10.61 15.32 7.90
N LEU A 19 -9.77 14.36 8.29
CA LEU A 19 -8.84 13.69 7.38
C LEU A 19 -9.64 12.87 6.37
N ASN A 20 -9.66 13.33 5.13
CA ASN A 20 -10.26 12.64 3.99
C ASN A 20 -9.41 12.89 2.74
N PRO A 21 -8.32 12.12 2.54
CA PRO A 21 -7.44 12.31 1.41
C PRO A 21 -8.10 11.88 0.10
N ASP A 22 -7.92 12.65 -0.97
CA ASP A 22 -8.43 12.27 -2.30
C ASP A 22 -7.71 11.04 -2.86
N THR A 23 -6.45 10.83 -2.47
CA THR A 23 -5.62 9.72 -2.93
C THR A 23 -4.69 9.25 -1.82
N ILE A 24 -4.57 7.92 -1.68
CA ILE A 24 -3.57 7.28 -0.83
C ILE A 24 -2.68 6.40 -1.72
N MET A 25 -1.38 6.60 -1.62
CA MET A 25 -0.36 5.75 -2.25
C MET A 25 0.11 4.70 -1.24
N ILE A 26 0.08 3.43 -1.62
CA ILE A 26 0.40 2.32 -0.72
C ILE A 26 0.97 1.14 -1.49
N ASP A 27 1.58 0.18 -0.80
CA ASP A 27 2.05 -1.05 -1.41
C ASP A 27 0.89 -1.94 -1.86
N PHE A 28 1.16 -2.88 -2.76
CA PHE A 28 0.16 -3.75 -3.40
C PHE A 28 -0.31 -4.89 -2.46
N GLU A 29 -0.58 -4.58 -1.19
CA GLU A 29 -1.08 -5.52 -0.21
C GLU A 29 -2.60 -5.42 -0.06
N LYS A 30 -3.30 -6.53 -0.29
CA LYS A 30 -4.77 -6.58 -0.19
C LYS A 30 -5.28 -6.11 1.19
N ALA A 31 -4.58 -6.46 2.26
CA ALA A 31 -4.98 -6.14 3.63
C ALA A 31 -5.05 -4.62 3.89
N VAL A 32 -4.03 -3.86 3.48
CA VAL A 32 -4.02 -2.41 3.67
C VAL A 32 -5.01 -1.70 2.74
N MET A 33 -5.15 -2.19 1.51
CA MET A 33 -6.14 -1.65 0.56
C MET A 33 -7.56 -1.81 1.08
N SER A 34 -7.93 -2.99 1.61
CA SER A 34 -9.23 -3.23 2.24
C SER A 34 -9.46 -2.31 3.45
N ALA A 35 -8.45 -2.14 4.30
CA ALA A 35 -8.54 -1.25 5.46
C ALA A 35 -8.72 0.22 5.07
N ILE A 36 -8.03 0.67 4.01
CA ILE A 36 -8.23 2.02 3.44
C ILE A 36 -9.67 2.18 2.95
N LEU A 37 -10.22 1.23 2.18
CA LEU A 37 -11.60 1.36 1.67
C LEU A 37 -12.65 1.34 2.80
N LYS A 38 -12.39 0.63 3.90
CA LYS A 38 -13.26 0.66 5.09
C LYS A 38 -13.22 1.99 5.81
N THR A 39 -12.05 2.63 5.89
CA THR A 39 -11.87 3.86 6.66
C THR A 39 -12.07 5.12 5.83
N PHE A 40 -11.67 5.14 4.57
CA PHE A 40 -11.79 6.25 3.62
C PHE A 40 -12.47 5.77 2.32
N PRO A 41 -13.80 5.56 2.32
CA PRO A 41 -14.50 4.86 1.24
C PRO A 41 -14.47 5.59 -0.12
N VAL A 42 -14.23 6.91 -0.12
CA VAL A 42 -14.18 7.74 -1.34
C VAL A 42 -12.75 7.98 -1.85
N THR A 43 -11.73 7.53 -1.13
CA THR A 43 -10.33 7.74 -1.49
C THR A 43 -9.93 6.86 -2.68
N LYS A 44 -9.16 7.44 -3.61
CA LYS A 44 -8.53 6.67 -4.69
C LYS A 44 -7.27 6.00 -4.17
N ILE A 45 -7.18 4.68 -4.29
CA ILE A 45 -5.97 3.93 -3.95
C ILE A 45 -5.04 3.89 -5.17
N ARG A 46 -3.78 4.26 -4.96
CA ARG A 46 -2.71 4.09 -5.96
C ARG A 46 -1.64 3.16 -5.41
N GLY A 47 -1.21 2.22 -6.24
CA GLY A 47 -0.06 1.38 -5.91
C GLY A 47 1.26 2.16 -5.98
N CYS A 48 2.15 1.94 -5.04
CA CYS A 48 3.48 2.55 -5.02
C CYS A 48 4.37 1.91 -6.08
N PHE A 49 4.64 2.63 -7.17
CA PHE A 49 5.52 2.13 -8.24
C PHE A 49 6.95 1.89 -7.75
N PHE A 50 7.46 2.73 -6.85
CA PHE A 50 8.79 2.60 -6.28
C PHE A 50 8.97 1.26 -5.55
N HIS A 51 8.12 0.94 -4.58
CA HIS A 51 8.21 -0.34 -3.86
C HIS A 51 7.87 -1.55 -4.75
N PHE A 52 7.02 -1.35 -5.76
CA PHE A 52 6.72 -2.39 -6.74
C PHE A 52 7.94 -2.75 -7.58
N THR A 53 8.63 -1.76 -8.16
CA THR A 53 9.85 -2.00 -8.95
C THR A 53 10.95 -2.69 -8.12
N GLN A 54 11.11 -2.31 -6.85
CA GLN A 54 12.02 -3.01 -5.94
C GLN A 54 11.62 -4.47 -5.72
N SER A 55 10.32 -4.73 -5.53
CA SER A 55 9.80 -6.09 -5.33
C SER A 55 9.99 -6.95 -6.58
N VAL A 56 9.71 -6.38 -7.76
CA VAL A 56 9.98 -7.03 -9.05
C VAL A 56 11.47 -7.31 -9.21
N TRP A 57 12.35 -6.36 -8.90
CA TRP A 57 13.78 -6.56 -9.03
C TRP A 57 14.32 -7.65 -8.10
N ARG A 58 13.87 -7.68 -6.84
CA ARG A 58 14.20 -8.78 -5.91
C ARG A 58 13.76 -10.14 -6.47
N HIS A 59 12.58 -10.20 -7.09
CA HIS A 59 12.09 -11.43 -7.70
C HIS A 59 12.93 -11.86 -8.90
N VAL A 60 13.33 -10.92 -9.76
CA VAL A 60 14.27 -11.14 -10.88
C VAL A 60 15.61 -11.68 -10.36
N GLN A 61 16.12 -11.14 -9.26
CA GLN A 61 17.35 -11.61 -8.62
C GLN A 61 17.20 -13.04 -8.10
N GLN A 62 16.12 -13.33 -7.36
CA GLN A 62 15.81 -14.66 -6.82
C GLN A 62 15.65 -15.72 -7.92
N ALA A 63 15.09 -15.34 -9.07
CA ALA A 63 14.93 -16.22 -10.22
C ALA A 63 16.22 -16.40 -11.04
N GLY A 64 17.33 -15.75 -10.67
CA GLY A 64 18.60 -15.79 -11.41
C GLY A 64 18.59 -15.03 -12.74
N LEU A 65 17.48 -14.38 -13.11
CA LEU A 65 17.31 -13.69 -14.39
C LEU A 65 18.19 -12.44 -14.52
N HIS A 66 18.58 -11.83 -13.39
CA HIS A 66 19.56 -10.74 -13.37
C HIS A 66 20.91 -11.10 -14.00
N LEU A 67 21.24 -12.39 -14.16
CA LEU A 67 22.46 -12.83 -14.84
C LEU A 67 22.35 -12.74 -16.38
N LEU A 68 21.13 -12.67 -16.91
CA LEU A 68 20.85 -12.61 -18.35
C LEU A 68 20.85 -11.18 -18.89
N PHE A 69 20.74 -10.18 -18.01
CA PHE A 69 20.68 -8.77 -18.37
C PHE A 69 21.82 -8.05 -17.64
N LYS A 70 22.84 -7.63 -18.40
CA LYS A 70 23.97 -6.81 -17.91
C LYS A 70 23.66 -5.33 -18.04
#